data_AF-A0A136A4Y2-F1
#
_entry.id   AF-A0A136A4Y2-F1
#
_cell.length_a   1.000
_cell.length_b   1.000
_cell.length_c   1.000
_cell.angle_alpha   90.00
_cell.angle_beta   90.00
_cell.angle_gamma   90.00
#
_symmetry.space_group_name_H-M   'P 1'
#
loop_
_entity.id
_entity.type
_entity.pdbx_description
1 polymer ?
#
loop_
_entity_poly.entity_id
_entity_poly.type
_entity_poly.pdbx_seq_one_letter_code
_entity_poly.pdbx_strand_id
1 'polypeptide(L)'
;MWFTNILVQCDLGNFFAGDVLSFYILHNGTAINFFAQFENQMKIFLILVLATLLISCGGTSSDIPLQRPAQQPSPQTNLVPEVCRPAEQNSQISQGGKWQLVWADEFDGKAIDGSKWQYETNCAGGGNNELQCYVEDDANAFVAEGQLHIVALNQPVTGDSGWFGNSGNVVSRDYSSARLHTLETATKPRVVGYLPGYKGLTESIKNVDLHNLTHLNLSFANPNAEGDFLLNENLLCMPGYSTEHVKGDEIREVVERAHQAGVQVLMSLAGGVIPSCSGDWHRLLQSENRPQLVSKLINLMTDLNLDGLDIDLEGILLTQIDNAGNYTPFIQALSAQLKPQGKLLTSATASYEGGMIPIDSISYFDFVNIMSYDAIGPSWGQAGIEHSTYQQAVQDVQLWLHRGLTKQQLVLGLPFYGYGFGQYRSDYAIKDLVALYGSDILQQDVMGNLCAGCDYITYNGLVTLQAKTELALKHGSGVMIWELSHDSSRTSNILATIASQVAAPKTL
;
A
#
# COMPACT_ATOMS: atom_id res chain seq x y z
N MET A 1 2.87 -2.06 -15.73
CA MET A 1 1.75 -1.90 -16.69
C MET A 1 1.10 -0.56 -16.38
N TRP A 2 0.93 0.26 -17.41
CA TRP A 2 0.22 1.53 -17.32
C TRP A 2 -1.26 1.21 -17.09
N PHE A 3 -1.86 1.70 -16.01
CA PHE A 3 -3.31 1.60 -15.84
C PHE A 3 -3.96 2.75 -16.60
N THR A 4 -4.55 2.42 -17.74
CA THR A 4 -5.59 3.22 -18.37
C THR A 4 -6.53 2.26 -19.06
N ASN A 5 -7.81 2.35 -18.71
CA ASN A 5 -8.92 2.07 -19.61
C ASN A 5 -10.08 2.94 -19.12
N ILE A 6 -10.03 4.22 -19.50
CA ILE A 6 -11.22 5.04 -19.62
C ILE A 6 -11.75 4.73 -21.03
N LEU A 7 -12.96 4.17 -21.13
CA LEU A 7 -13.61 3.93 -22.42
C LEU A 7 -14.07 5.29 -22.98
N VAL A 8 -13.36 5.76 -24.01
CA VAL A 8 -13.68 6.99 -24.74
C VAL A 8 -14.38 6.59 -26.05
N GLN A 9 -15.62 7.02 -26.23
CA GLN A 9 -16.29 6.97 -27.53
C GLN A 9 -16.51 8.40 -28.03
N CYS A 10 -15.70 8.83 -29.00
CA CYS A 10 -15.88 10.09 -29.71
C CYS A 10 -16.59 9.84 -31.03
N ASP A 11 -17.70 10.53 -31.30
CA ASP A 11 -18.22 10.68 -32.66
C ASP A 11 -17.72 12.02 -33.22
N LEU A 12 -16.85 11.96 -34.22
CA LEU A 12 -16.18 13.13 -34.80
C LEU A 12 -17.04 13.70 -35.92
N GLY A 13 -17.92 14.65 -35.57
CA GLY A 13 -18.68 15.47 -36.53
C GLY A 13 -18.72 16.94 -36.13
N ASN A 14 -17.93 17.77 -36.81
CA ASN A 14 -17.96 19.26 -36.90
C ASN A 14 -18.43 20.07 -35.67
N PHE A 15 -17.47 20.64 -34.93
CA PHE A 15 -17.71 21.55 -33.79
C PHE A 15 -17.79 23.04 -34.19
N PHE A 16 -18.63 23.81 -33.47
CA PHE A 16 -18.65 25.29 -33.51
C PHE A 16 -18.33 25.87 -32.11
N ALA A 17 -17.99 27.17 -32.06
CA ALA A 17 -17.60 27.83 -30.82
C ALA A 17 -18.76 27.90 -29.80
N GLY A 18 -18.59 27.24 -28.65
CA GLY A 18 -19.56 27.19 -27.55
C GLY A 18 -19.97 25.78 -27.12
N ASP A 19 -19.48 24.73 -27.78
CA ASP A 19 -19.86 23.35 -27.47
C ASP A 19 -19.19 22.85 -26.17
N VAL A 20 -20.00 22.41 -25.21
CA VAL A 20 -19.57 21.69 -24.01
C VAL A 20 -19.22 20.25 -24.42
N LEU A 21 -17.96 19.87 -24.26
CA LEU A 21 -17.55 18.46 -24.32
C LEU A 21 -17.88 17.80 -22.99
N SER A 22 -19.07 17.21 -22.89
CA SER A 22 -19.43 16.33 -21.78
C SER A 22 -18.75 14.99 -21.97
N PHE A 23 -17.83 14.64 -21.07
CA PHE A 23 -17.29 13.29 -20.98
C PHE A 23 -18.19 12.44 -20.09
N TYR A 24 -18.81 11.42 -20.67
CA TYR A 24 -19.69 10.52 -19.93
C TYR A 24 -18.87 9.42 -19.26
N ILE A 25 -18.87 9.38 -17.93
CA ILE A 25 -18.50 8.18 -17.18
C ILE A 25 -19.79 7.35 -17.06
N LEU A 26 -19.83 6.21 -17.76
CA LEU A 26 -21.01 5.35 -17.83
C LEU A 26 -21.35 4.76 -16.45
N HIS A 27 -22.60 4.98 -16.04
CA HIS A 27 -23.27 4.26 -14.97
C HIS A 27 -23.60 2.82 -15.42
N ASN A 28 -23.21 1.84 -14.59
CA ASN A 28 -23.57 0.42 -14.64
C ASN A 28 -23.36 -0.33 -15.97
N GLY A 29 -22.29 -1.13 -16.00
CA GLY A 29 -21.89 -1.99 -17.11
C GLY A 29 -23.03 -2.73 -17.82
N THR A 30 -23.41 -2.22 -18.99
CA THR A 30 -24.12 -2.96 -20.03
C THR A 30 -23.27 -2.99 -21.29
N ALA A 31 -22.80 -4.18 -21.66
CA ALA A 31 -22.32 -4.43 -23.01
C ALA A 31 -23.56 -4.63 -23.91
N ILE A 32 -23.79 -3.72 -24.85
CA ILE A 32 -24.66 -4.02 -25.99
C ILE A 32 -23.85 -4.95 -26.90
N ASN A 33 -24.16 -6.25 -26.87
CA ASN A 33 -23.80 -7.12 -27.98
C ASN A 33 -24.68 -6.77 -29.18
N PHE A 34 -24.13 -6.05 -30.14
CA PHE A 34 -24.69 -6.00 -31.49
C PHE A 34 -24.45 -7.36 -32.16
N PHE A 35 -25.39 -8.29 -31.99
CA PHE A 35 -25.58 -9.41 -32.89
C PHE A 35 -27.08 -9.60 -33.17
N ALA A 36 -27.61 -8.77 -34.06
CA ALA A 36 -28.71 -9.12 -34.95
C ALA A 36 -28.73 -8.13 -36.12
N GLN A 37 -28.87 -8.68 -37.33
CA GLN A 37 -29.10 -7.98 -38.60
C GLN A 37 -27.93 -7.19 -39.20
N PHE A 38 -27.01 -7.90 -39.85
CA PHE A 38 -26.63 -7.60 -41.22
C PHE A 38 -26.35 -8.92 -41.95
N GLU A 39 -27.42 -9.55 -42.44
CA GLU A 39 -27.31 -10.53 -43.52
C GLU A 39 -27.01 -9.81 -44.84
N ASN A 40 -26.18 -10.47 -45.65
CA ASN A 40 -25.86 -10.19 -47.04
C ASN A 40 -25.02 -8.95 -47.34
N GLN A 41 -23.75 -9.16 -47.68
CA GLN A 41 -23.24 -9.01 -49.06
C GLN A 41 -21.76 -9.45 -49.16
N MET A 42 -21.48 -10.39 -50.09
CA MET A 42 -20.16 -10.71 -50.72
C MET A 42 -19.05 -11.33 -49.84
N LYS A 43 -18.33 -12.42 -50.16
CA LYS A 43 -18.04 -13.30 -51.33
C LYS A 43 -17.47 -14.60 -50.72
N ILE A 44 -17.71 -15.80 -51.27
CA ILE A 44 -16.71 -16.56 -52.05
C ILE A 44 -17.39 -17.80 -52.68
N PHE A 45 -17.00 -18.00 -53.93
CA PHE A 45 -17.28 -19.02 -54.94
C PHE A 45 -17.09 -20.50 -54.53
N LEU A 46 -17.79 -21.39 -55.29
CA LEU A 46 -17.78 -22.89 -55.40
C LEU A 46 -18.96 -23.56 -54.67
N ILE A 47 -20.02 -24.10 -55.30
CA ILE A 47 -20.09 -25.16 -56.34
C ILE A 47 -21.58 -25.36 -56.75
N LEU A 48 -21.85 -25.66 -58.05
CA LEU A 48 -23.09 -26.20 -58.68
C LEU A 48 -24.36 -25.29 -58.68
N VAL A 49 -25.18 -25.11 -59.72
CA VAL A 49 -25.24 -25.54 -61.14
C VAL A 49 -26.48 -24.84 -61.76
N LEU A 50 -26.42 -24.43 -63.05
CA LEU A 50 -27.51 -24.11 -64.01
C LEU A 50 -28.65 -23.15 -63.57
N ALA A 51 -29.09 -22.14 -64.31
CA ALA A 51 -29.33 -22.11 -65.75
C ALA A 51 -29.53 -20.67 -66.26
N THR A 52 -29.06 -20.44 -67.49
CA THR A 52 -29.59 -19.57 -68.55
C THR A 52 -29.66 -18.04 -68.33
N LEU A 53 -28.75 -17.25 -68.92
CA LEU A 53 -28.67 -16.81 -70.34
C LEU A 53 -29.59 -15.61 -70.66
N LEU A 54 -29.01 -14.41 -70.83
CA LEU A 54 -28.88 -13.65 -72.11
C LEU A 54 -28.88 -12.10 -71.97
N ILE A 55 -27.90 -11.47 -72.63
CA ILE A 55 -27.97 -10.18 -73.39
C ILE A 55 -28.06 -8.91 -72.51
N SER A 56 -27.31 -7.79 -72.66
CA SER A 56 -26.41 -7.23 -73.68
C SER A 56 -25.78 -5.91 -73.13
N CYS A 57 -24.69 -5.46 -73.78
CA CYS A 57 -24.05 -4.13 -73.91
C CYS A 57 -24.75 -2.90 -73.26
N GLY A 58 -24.10 -1.82 -72.80
CA GLY A 58 -22.78 -1.22 -73.02
C GLY A 58 -22.89 0.32 -72.87
N GLY A 59 -21.75 1.04 -72.79
CA GLY A 59 -21.61 2.49 -73.04
C GLY A 59 -21.92 3.45 -71.87
N THR A 60 -20.96 4.17 -71.27
CA THR A 60 -20.31 5.45 -71.66
C THR A 60 -21.15 6.73 -71.45
N SER A 61 -20.69 7.55 -70.50
CA SER A 61 -20.55 9.03 -70.47
C SER A 61 -21.60 9.94 -71.13
N SER A 62 -22.10 10.95 -70.40
CA SER A 62 -21.82 12.39 -70.65
C SER A 62 -22.75 13.33 -69.86
N ASP A 63 -22.24 14.56 -69.70
CA ASP A 63 -22.60 15.68 -68.84
C ASP A 63 -23.89 16.48 -69.17
N ILE A 64 -24.04 17.56 -68.39
CA ILE A 64 -24.65 18.91 -68.60
C ILE A 64 -26.08 19.22 -68.07
N PRO A 65 -26.38 20.51 -67.70
CA PRO A 65 -26.97 20.90 -66.41
C PRO A 65 -28.29 21.71 -66.58
N LEU A 66 -28.85 22.27 -65.49
CA LEU A 66 -29.42 23.66 -65.38
C LEU A 66 -30.35 23.84 -64.16
N GLN A 67 -30.48 25.09 -63.73
CA GLN A 67 -30.88 25.59 -62.40
C GLN A 67 -32.40 25.73 -62.13
N ARG A 68 -32.73 25.57 -60.83
CA ARG A 68 -33.75 26.14 -59.89
C ARG A 68 -35.03 26.82 -60.39
N PRO A 69 -36.06 26.78 -59.50
CA PRO A 69 -36.61 28.02 -58.94
C PRO A 69 -36.61 28.06 -57.41
N ALA A 70 -36.65 29.29 -56.87
CA ALA A 70 -36.58 29.64 -55.45
C ALA A 70 -37.94 29.60 -54.74
N GLN A 71 -37.95 29.30 -53.44
CA GLN A 71 -39.05 29.58 -52.50
C GLN A 71 -38.51 30.15 -51.17
N GLN A 72 -39.25 31.12 -50.63
CA GLN A 72 -38.99 31.96 -49.46
C GLN A 72 -39.03 31.20 -48.11
N PRO A 73 -38.47 31.78 -47.02
CA PRO A 73 -38.33 31.11 -45.72
C PRO A 73 -39.62 31.18 -44.88
N SER A 74 -39.92 30.08 -44.18
CA SER A 74 -40.92 29.97 -43.12
C SER A 74 -40.23 29.71 -41.77
N PRO A 75 -40.88 30.07 -40.64
CA PRO A 75 -40.21 30.61 -39.44
C PRO A 75 -39.48 29.56 -38.59
N GLN A 76 -38.36 29.98 -37.98
CA GLN A 76 -37.63 29.21 -36.98
C GLN A 76 -38.51 28.98 -35.74
N THR A 77 -38.91 27.73 -35.51
CA THR A 77 -39.35 27.26 -34.20
C THR A 77 -38.13 27.03 -33.31
N ASN A 78 -38.10 27.68 -32.15
CA ASN A 78 -37.11 27.47 -31.10
C ASN A 78 -36.96 25.97 -30.80
N LEU A 79 -35.80 25.41 -31.12
CA LEU A 79 -35.38 24.10 -30.63
C LEU A 79 -34.99 24.26 -29.16
N VAL A 80 -35.88 23.82 -28.28
CA VAL A 80 -35.51 23.52 -26.89
C VAL A 80 -34.62 22.26 -26.95
N PRO A 81 -33.45 22.23 -26.30
CA PRO A 81 -32.63 21.02 -26.24
C PRO A 81 -33.43 19.89 -25.60
N GLU A 82 -33.40 18.72 -26.24
CA GLU A 82 -34.04 17.51 -25.75
C GLU A 82 -33.38 17.09 -24.44
N VAL A 83 -34.11 17.18 -23.33
CA VAL A 83 -33.65 16.72 -22.02
C VAL A 83 -33.61 15.19 -22.03
N CYS A 84 -32.42 14.61 -22.00
CA CYS A 84 -32.24 13.18 -21.77
C CYS A 84 -32.84 12.81 -20.41
N ARG A 85 -33.87 11.96 -20.41
CA ARG A 85 -34.46 11.42 -19.17
C ARG A 85 -33.68 10.19 -18.70
N PRO A 86 -33.56 9.94 -17.38
CA PRO A 86 -32.90 8.74 -16.87
C PRO A 86 -33.65 7.48 -17.31
N ALA A 87 -32.92 6.44 -17.71
CA ALA A 87 -33.48 5.12 -17.95
C ALA A 87 -33.93 4.49 -16.62
N GLU A 88 -35.12 3.90 -16.59
CA GLU A 88 -35.68 3.24 -15.41
C GLU A 88 -34.80 2.07 -14.93
N GLN A 89 -34.65 1.98 -13.60
CA GLN A 89 -33.89 0.95 -12.90
C GLN A 89 -34.37 -0.46 -13.27
N ASN A 90 -33.47 -1.28 -13.83
CA ASN A 90 -33.63 -2.72 -13.79
C ASN A 90 -32.35 -3.34 -13.20
N SER A 91 -32.39 -3.50 -11.88
CA SER A 91 -31.34 -4.08 -11.07
C SER A 91 -31.39 -5.59 -11.15
N GLN A 92 -30.66 -6.22 -12.08
CA GLN A 92 -30.06 -7.57 -11.92
C GLN A 92 -28.87 -7.76 -12.87
N ILE A 93 -27.64 -7.68 -12.34
CA ILE A 93 -26.45 -8.23 -13.00
C ILE A 93 -26.22 -9.64 -12.43
N SER A 94 -26.27 -10.63 -13.32
CA SER A 94 -25.90 -12.01 -13.04
C SER A 94 -24.38 -12.13 -12.85
N GLN A 95 -23.98 -12.70 -11.72
CA GLN A 95 -22.61 -13.09 -11.36
C GLN A 95 -21.99 -14.01 -12.43
N GLY A 96 -21.07 -13.48 -13.24
CA GLY A 96 -20.14 -14.22 -14.10
C GLY A 96 -18.73 -13.69 -13.84
N GLY A 97 -17.93 -14.44 -13.09
CA GLY A 97 -16.70 -13.96 -12.46
C GLY A 97 -15.56 -13.52 -13.40
N LYS A 98 -14.71 -12.64 -12.83
CA LYS A 98 -13.27 -12.32 -13.10
C LYS A 98 -12.90 -10.84 -13.06
N TRP A 99 -13.78 -9.96 -12.56
CA TRP A 99 -13.39 -8.59 -12.21
C TRP A 99 -13.96 -8.24 -10.85
N GLN A 100 -13.09 -7.77 -9.95
CA GLN A 100 -13.47 -7.24 -8.65
C GLN A 100 -13.16 -5.75 -8.61
N LEU A 101 -14.12 -4.97 -8.14
CA LEU A 101 -13.95 -3.56 -7.86
C LEU A 101 -12.96 -3.38 -6.70
N VAL A 102 -11.81 -2.75 -6.97
CA VAL A 102 -10.75 -2.48 -5.96
C VAL A 102 -10.87 -1.10 -5.33
N TRP A 103 -11.48 -0.16 -6.04
CA TRP A 103 -11.73 1.21 -5.62
C TRP A 103 -12.80 1.82 -6.53
N ALA A 104 -13.72 2.59 -5.96
CA ALA A 104 -14.70 3.39 -6.69
C ALA A 104 -15.02 4.65 -5.89
N ASP A 105 -15.38 5.70 -6.61
CA ASP A 105 -16.05 6.86 -6.05
C ASP A 105 -17.26 7.17 -6.93
N GLU A 106 -18.45 7.09 -6.34
CA GLU A 106 -19.71 7.31 -7.04
C GLU A 106 -20.07 8.81 -7.13
N PHE A 107 -19.23 9.68 -6.55
CA PHE A 107 -19.44 11.13 -6.53
C PHE A 107 -20.81 11.55 -6.00
N ASP A 108 -21.33 10.82 -5.00
CA ASP A 108 -22.60 11.12 -4.31
C ASP A 108 -22.55 12.42 -3.47
N GLY A 109 -21.35 12.99 -3.30
CA GLY A 109 -21.11 14.24 -2.58
C GLY A 109 -21.58 15.48 -3.35
N LYS A 110 -21.45 16.65 -2.70
CA LYS A 110 -21.74 17.95 -3.35
C LYS A 110 -20.51 18.59 -4.01
N ALA A 111 -19.34 18.00 -3.81
CA ALA A 111 -18.07 18.50 -4.29
C ALA A 111 -17.11 17.31 -4.45
N ILE A 112 -16.02 17.54 -5.17
CA ILE A 112 -14.93 16.57 -5.29
C ILE A 112 -14.29 16.41 -3.91
N ASP A 113 -14.22 15.16 -3.44
CA ASP A 113 -13.68 14.84 -2.13
C ASP A 113 -12.15 14.92 -2.15
N GLY A 114 -11.60 16.01 -1.61
CA GLY A 114 -10.15 16.24 -1.52
C GLY A 114 -9.40 15.25 -0.62
N SER A 115 -10.10 14.39 0.12
CA SER A 115 -9.48 13.25 0.81
C SER A 115 -9.26 12.03 -0.09
N LYS A 116 -9.95 11.97 -1.24
CA LYS A 116 -9.88 10.91 -2.24
C LYS A 116 -9.20 11.33 -3.53
N TRP A 117 -9.26 12.61 -3.87
CA TRP A 117 -8.79 13.15 -5.16
C TRP A 117 -7.87 14.35 -4.97
N GLN A 118 -6.84 14.43 -5.82
CA GLN A 118 -5.91 15.55 -5.87
C GLN A 118 -5.83 16.09 -7.31
N TYR A 119 -5.88 17.41 -7.46
CA TYR A 119 -5.66 18.07 -8.75
C TYR A 119 -4.20 18.04 -9.18
N GLU A 120 -3.98 17.81 -10.47
CA GLU A 120 -2.74 18.13 -11.15
C GLU A 120 -2.87 19.50 -11.80
N THR A 121 -1.98 20.44 -11.46
CA THR A 121 -2.00 21.80 -12.02
C THR A 121 -0.69 22.10 -12.77
N ASN A 122 -0.73 22.13 -14.10
CA ASN A 122 0.40 22.51 -14.96
C ASN A 122 -0.04 22.83 -16.39
N CYS A 123 0.85 23.42 -17.18
CA CYS A 123 0.70 23.72 -18.60
C CYS A 123 1.78 23.05 -19.46
N ALA A 124 2.37 21.96 -18.96
CA ALA A 124 3.50 21.28 -19.59
C ALA A 124 3.12 20.56 -20.91
N GLY A 125 1.83 20.39 -21.17
CA GLY A 125 1.31 19.68 -22.34
C GLY A 125 1.42 18.16 -22.24
N GLY A 126 1.73 17.61 -21.06
CA GLY A 126 1.84 16.16 -20.86
C GLY A 126 2.79 15.46 -21.85
N GLY A 127 2.61 14.14 -22.02
CA GLY A 127 3.53 13.29 -22.79
C GLY A 127 3.31 13.32 -24.31
N ASN A 128 2.32 14.09 -24.75
CA ASN A 128 1.78 14.10 -26.11
C ASN A 128 1.51 15.52 -26.65
N ASN A 129 2.04 16.57 -26.00
CA ASN A 129 1.90 17.98 -26.41
C ASN A 129 0.45 18.50 -26.41
N GLU A 130 -0.28 18.19 -25.34
CA GLU A 130 -1.61 18.70 -25.04
C GLU A 130 -1.69 20.23 -25.14
N LEU A 131 -2.83 20.71 -25.64
CA LEU A 131 -3.07 22.13 -25.93
C LEU A 131 -3.58 22.90 -24.72
N GLN A 132 -4.02 22.20 -23.67
CA GLN A 132 -4.61 22.76 -22.46
C GLN A 132 -3.60 22.93 -21.32
N CYS A 133 -3.92 23.84 -20.41
CA CYS A 133 -3.43 23.83 -19.03
C CYS A 133 -4.39 23.01 -18.14
N TYR A 134 -3.85 22.18 -17.25
CA TYR A 134 -4.61 21.62 -16.14
C TYR A 134 -4.67 22.62 -14.98
N VAL A 135 -5.89 22.88 -14.50
CA VAL A 135 -6.18 23.85 -13.43
C VAL A 135 -7.09 23.24 -12.37
N GLU A 136 -6.99 23.79 -11.16
CA GLU A 136 -7.92 23.55 -10.06
C GLU A 136 -8.97 24.67 -10.07
N ASP A 137 -9.99 24.51 -10.91
CA ASP A 137 -11.07 25.48 -11.09
C ASP A 137 -12.41 24.73 -11.16
N ASP A 138 -13.41 25.21 -10.41
CA ASP A 138 -14.76 24.64 -10.37
C ASP A 138 -15.48 24.70 -11.74
N ALA A 139 -15.02 25.55 -12.66
CA ALA A 139 -15.50 25.55 -14.05
C ALA A 139 -14.93 24.38 -14.87
N ASN A 140 -13.80 23.81 -14.44
CA ASN A 140 -13.10 22.72 -15.12
C ASN A 140 -13.32 21.35 -14.46
N ALA A 141 -13.58 21.29 -13.16
CA ALA A 141 -13.98 20.05 -12.50
C ALA A 141 -14.94 20.28 -11.33
N PHE A 142 -16.07 19.56 -11.32
CA PHE A 142 -17.08 19.69 -10.27
C PHE A 142 -17.94 18.43 -10.17
N VAL A 143 -18.66 18.28 -9.05
CA VAL A 143 -19.67 17.23 -8.89
C VAL A 143 -21.05 17.81 -9.10
N ALA A 144 -21.81 17.25 -10.05
CA ALA A 144 -23.21 17.58 -10.28
C ALA A 144 -23.97 16.33 -10.74
N GLU A 145 -25.21 16.19 -10.29
CA GLU A 145 -26.09 15.08 -10.68
C GLU A 145 -25.53 13.68 -10.32
N GLY A 146 -24.75 13.60 -9.23
CA GLY A 146 -24.10 12.35 -8.80
C GLY A 146 -22.97 11.90 -9.73
N GLN A 147 -22.34 12.84 -10.43
CA GLN A 147 -21.29 12.58 -11.41
C GLN A 147 -20.15 13.58 -11.27
N LEU A 148 -18.93 13.12 -11.54
CA LEU A 148 -17.79 14.00 -11.79
C LEU A 148 -17.87 14.57 -13.21
N HIS A 149 -17.87 15.89 -13.31
CA HIS A 149 -17.73 16.62 -14.57
C HIS A 149 -16.29 17.06 -14.71
N ILE A 150 -15.66 16.78 -15.85
CA ILE A 150 -14.37 17.35 -16.25
C ILE A 150 -14.61 18.09 -17.56
N VAL A 151 -14.38 19.40 -17.56
CA VAL A 151 -14.72 20.28 -18.68
C VAL A 151 -13.44 20.88 -19.26
N ALA A 152 -13.27 20.75 -20.57
CA ALA A 152 -12.28 21.52 -21.31
C ALA A 152 -12.91 22.83 -21.79
N LEU A 153 -12.28 23.96 -21.47
CA LEU A 153 -12.77 25.29 -21.82
C LEU A 153 -11.79 25.95 -22.80
N ASN A 154 -12.31 26.57 -23.86
CA ASN A 154 -11.54 27.46 -24.73
C ASN A 154 -11.40 28.82 -24.04
N GLN A 155 -10.50 28.86 -23.06
CA GLN A 155 -10.15 30.07 -22.34
C GLN A 155 -8.63 30.15 -22.20
N PRO A 156 -8.02 31.29 -22.53
CA PRO A 156 -6.59 31.48 -22.35
C PRO A 156 -6.21 31.38 -20.87
N VAL A 157 -5.32 30.44 -20.55
CA VAL A 157 -4.79 30.25 -19.20
C VAL A 157 -3.27 30.27 -19.25
N THR A 158 -2.68 30.92 -18.25
CA THR A 158 -1.23 30.93 -18.04
C THR A 158 -0.92 30.14 -16.79
N GLY A 159 0.00 29.18 -16.89
CA GLY A 159 0.44 28.39 -15.74
C GLY A 159 1.83 27.82 -15.96
N ASP A 160 2.31 27.05 -14.98
CA ASP A 160 3.68 26.54 -14.95
C ASP A 160 3.94 25.58 -16.12
N SER A 161 5.05 25.78 -16.86
CA SER A 161 5.41 24.94 -18.01
C SER A 161 6.09 23.62 -17.62
N GLY A 162 6.31 23.39 -16.33
CA GLY A 162 6.94 22.20 -15.76
C GLY A 162 5.93 21.09 -15.48
N TRP A 163 6.37 19.85 -15.72
CA TRP A 163 5.60 18.63 -15.50
C TRP A 163 5.09 18.43 -14.07
N PHE A 164 5.77 19.00 -13.08
CA PHE A 164 5.44 18.88 -11.66
C PHE A 164 4.95 20.19 -11.04
N GLY A 165 4.64 21.21 -11.87
CA GLY A 165 4.08 22.47 -11.39
C GLY A 165 4.98 23.22 -10.39
N ASN A 166 6.23 23.51 -10.77
CA ASN A 166 7.14 24.40 -10.02
C ASN A 166 8.45 24.69 -10.80
N SER A 167 8.37 24.83 -12.12
CA SER A 167 9.54 25.11 -12.96
C SER A 167 10.01 26.56 -12.88
N GLY A 168 9.17 27.46 -12.35
CA GLY A 168 9.42 28.90 -12.33
C GLY A 168 9.26 29.57 -13.70
N ASN A 169 8.89 28.80 -14.73
CA ASN A 169 8.59 29.28 -16.07
C ASN A 169 7.09 29.11 -16.34
N VAL A 170 6.49 30.08 -17.02
CA VAL A 170 5.06 30.04 -17.36
C VAL A 170 4.86 29.99 -18.87
N VAL A 171 3.78 29.32 -19.29
CA VAL A 171 3.33 29.29 -20.67
C VAL A 171 1.84 29.58 -20.71
N SER A 172 1.41 30.34 -21.71
CA SER A 172 -0.01 30.57 -22.00
C SER A 172 -0.50 29.54 -23.01
N ARG A 173 -1.68 28.97 -22.72
CA ARG A 173 -2.39 28.02 -23.57
C ARG A 173 -3.80 28.54 -23.81
N ASP A 174 -4.37 28.22 -24.97
CA ASP A 174 -5.72 28.68 -25.35
C ASP A 174 -6.85 27.90 -24.66
N TYR A 175 -6.52 26.79 -24.00
CA TYR A 175 -7.49 25.90 -23.36
C TYR A 175 -7.14 25.64 -21.90
N SER A 176 -8.16 25.43 -21.07
CA SER A 176 -8.02 24.87 -19.73
C SER A 176 -8.80 23.56 -19.60
N SER A 177 -8.36 22.68 -18.72
CA SER A 177 -9.09 21.48 -18.31
C SER A 177 -8.71 21.10 -16.88
N ALA A 178 -9.26 20.02 -16.36
CA ALA A 178 -8.87 19.46 -15.08
C ALA A 178 -8.30 18.06 -15.23
N ARG A 179 -7.36 17.71 -14.35
CA ARG A 179 -6.82 16.37 -14.22
C ARG A 179 -6.70 16.03 -12.74
N LEU A 180 -7.20 14.86 -12.37
CA LEU A 180 -7.34 14.41 -10.99
C LEU A 180 -6.63 13.08 -10.81
N HIS A 181 -5.91 12.94 -9.70
CA HIS A 181 -5.29 11.69 -9.25
C HIS A 181 -6.03 11.18 -8.02
N THR A 182 -6.22 9.86 -7.94
CA THR A 182 -6.72 9.24 -6.70
C THR A 182 -5.62 9.28 -5.64
N LEU A 183 -5.92 9.81 -4.46
CA LEU A 183 -5.01 9.83 -3.31
C LEU A 183 -4.81 8.44 -2.70
N GLU A 184 -5.74 7.51 -2.94
CA GLU A 184 -5.44 6.08 -2.84
C GLU A 184 -4.50 5.69 -3.98
N THR A 185 -3.20 5.95 -3.80
CA THR A 185 -2.22 5.05 -4.40
C THR A 185 -2.50 3.69 -3.78
N ALA A 186 -2.68 2.65 -4.59
CA ALA A 186 -2.59 1.28 -4.11
C ALA A 186 -1.20 1.13 -3.47
N THR A 187 -1.10 1.39 -2.17
CA THR A 187 0.13 1.22 -1.43
C THR A 187 0.48 -0.25 -1.59
N LYS A 188 1.66 -0.52 -2.17
CA LYS A 188 2.14 -1.90 -2.29
C LYS A 188 2.09 -2.49 -0.89
N PRO A 189 1.43 -3.64 -0.70
CA PRO A 189 1.33 -4.17 0.64
C PRO A 189 2.73 -4.49 1.17
N ARG A 190 2.91 -4.26 2.46
CA ARG A 190 4.21 -4.28 3.13
C ARG A 190 4.56 -5.71 3.53
N VAL A 191 5.83 -6.04 3.35
CA VAL A 191 6.51 -7.12 4.07
C VAL A 191 7.64 -6.48 4.85
N VAL A 192 7.48 -6.44 6.18
CA VAL A 192 8.43 -5.86 7.12
C VAL A 192 9.19 -7.02 7.79
N GLY A 193 10.51 -7.02 7.75
CA GLY A 193 11.31 -8.05 8.42
C GLY A 193 12.18 -7.46 9.53
N TYR A 194 12.23 -8.12 10.70
CA TYR A 194 13.20 -7.78 11.74
C TYR A 194 14.50 -8.57 11.56
N LEU A 195 15.64 -7.88 11.69
CA LEU A 195 16.97 -8.46 11.65
C LEU A 195 17.76 -8.08 12.92
N PRO A 196 17.91 -9.03 13.88
CA PRO A 196 18.55 -8.75 15.15
C PRO A 196 20.08 -8.73 15.08
N GLY A 197 20.68 -7.71 15.69
CA GLY A 197 22.14 -7.54 15.83
C GLY A 197 22.82 -8.73 16.50
N TYR A 198 22.18 -9.28 17.52
CA TYR A 198 22.70 -10.40 18.31
C TYR A 198 22.68 -11.75 17.57
N LYS A 199 22.09 -11.83 16.36
CA LYS A 199 22.22 -12.97 15.45
C LYS A 199 23.29 -12.75 14.37
N GLY A 200 23.89 -11.57 14.32
CA GLY A 200 24.96 -11.20 13.40
C GLY A 200 24.37 -10.68 12.10
N LEU A 201 24.39 -9.35 11.91
CA LEU A 201 23.70 -8.70 10.81
C LEU A 201 24.26 -9.08 9.45
N THR A 202 25.58 -8.93 9.26
CA THR A 202 26.27 -9.18 7.98
C THR A 202 26.10 -10.62 7.50
N GLU A 203 26.06 -11.60 8.40
CA GLU A 203 25.86 -12.99 7.98
C GLU A 203 24.38 -13.33 7.79
N SER A 204 23.51 -12.83 8.65
CA SER A 204 22.07 -13.08 8.54
C SER A 204 21.50 -12.48 7.26
N ILE A 205 21.87 -11.24 6.90
CA ILE A 205 21.37 -10.57 5.68
C ILE A 205 21.76 -11.30 4.39
N LYS A 206 22.88 -12.03 4.37
CA LYS A 206 23.30 -12.80 3.19
C LYS A 206 22.36 -13.97 2.88
N ASN A 207 21.67 -14.46 3.91
CA ASN A 207 20.77 -15.60 3.81
C ASN A 207 19.30 -15.18 3.59
N VAL A 208 19.02 -13.88 3.60
CA VAL A 208 17.70 -13.30 3.32
C VAL A 208 17.64 -12.85 1.86
N ASP A 209 16.62 -13.29 1.14
CA ASP A 209 16.31 -12.74 -0.19
C ASP A 209 15.51 -11.44 -0.02
N LEU A 210 16.21 -10.32 -0.17
CA LEU A 210 15.68 -8.97 0.06
C LEU A 210 14.57 -8.56 -0.91
N HIS A 211 14.44 -9.22 -2.07
CA HIS A 211 13.33 -8.94 -3.00
C HIS A 211 11.97 -9.35 -2.45
N ASN A 212 11.95 -10.17 -1.39
CA ASN A 212 10.74 -10.55 -0.67
C ASN A 212 10.35 -9.53 0.41
N LEU A 213 11.13 -8.47 0.61
CA LEU A 213 10.89 -7.45 1.62
C LEU A 213 10.56 -6.10 1.00
N THR A 214 9.87 -5.28 1.79
CA THR A 214 9.65 -3.86 1.50
C THR A 214 10.36 -2.98 2.52
N HIS A 215 10.41 -3.44 3.77
CA HIS A 215 11.03 -2.75 4.90
C HIS A 215 11.86 -3.73 5.72
N LEU A 216 12.96 -3.25 6.29
CA LEU A 216 13.86 -3.98 7.17
C LEU A 216 14.06 -3.18 8.46
N ASN A 217 13.72 -3.78 9.60
CA ASN A 217 13.96 -3.20 10.92
C ASN A 217 15.21 -3.85 11.53
N LEU A 218 16.24 -3.05 11.81
CA LEU A 218 17.45 -3.50 12.48
C LEU A 218 17.26 -3.41 14.00
N SER A 219 17.29 -4.53 14.72
CA SER A 219 16.94 -4.61 16.14
C SER A 219 18.12 -4.99 17.05
N PHE A 220 18.35 -4.36 18.22
CA PHE A 220 17.76 -3.12 18.72
C PHE A 220 18.86 -2.16 19.16
N ALA A 221 18.74 -0.91 18.74
CA ALA A 221 19.62 0.14 19.23
C ALA A 221 19.05 0.79 20.49
N ASN A 222 19.90 0.91 21.51
CA ASN A 222 19.62 1.65 22.73
C ASN A 222 20.65 2.77 22.92
N PRO A 223 20.26 3.90 23.54
CA PRO A 223 21.20 4.96 23.88
C PRO A 223 21.99 4.60 25.14
N ASN A 224 23.13 5.26 25.39
CA ASN A 224 23.75 5.29 26.72
C ASN A 224 22.98 6.21 27.68
N ALA A 225 23.52 6.41 28.89
CA ALA A 225 22.94 7.33 29.86
C ALA A 225 22.75 8.76 29.32
N GLU A 226 23.63 9.26 28.47
CA GLU A 226 23.53 10.62 27.92
C GLU A 226 22.56 10.72 26.72
N GLY A 227 21.99 9.61 26.25
CA GLY A 227 21.14 9.58 25.05
C GLY A 227 21.90 9.34 23.75
N ASP A 228 23.21 9.05 23.80
CA ASP A 228 24.05 8.79 22.63
C ASP A 228 23.90 7.36 22.14
N PHE A 229 23.77 7.19 20.82
CA PHE A 229 23.68 5.87 20.17
C PHE A 229 25.00 5.41 19.54
N LEU A 230 25.90 6.35 19.23
CA LEU A 230 27.15 6.08 18.55
C LEU A 230 28.35 6.55 19.38
N LEU A 231 29.42 5.77 19.36
CA LEU A 231 30.75 6.16 19.83
C LEU A 231 31.80 5.65 18.85
N ASN A 232 32.59 6.57 18.28
CA ASN A 232 33.58 6.25 17.25
C ASN A 232 32.95 5.40 16.12
N GLU A 233 31.78 5.83 15.64
CA GLU A 233 30.98 5.15 14.61
C GLU A 233 30.44 3.76 14.98
N ASN A 234 30.62 3.27 16.20
CA ASN A 234 30.04 1.99 16.64
C ASN A 234 28.79 2.21 17.49
N LEU A 235 27.86 1.26 17.45
CA LEU A 235 26.67 1.33 18.30
C LEU A 235 27.10 1.14 19.75
N LEU A 236 26.65 2.04 20.62
CA LEU A 236 26.97 2.00 22.05
C LEU A 236 26.24 0.88 22.76
N CYS A 237 25.00 0.61 22.37
CA CYS A 237 24.16 -0.35 23.06
C CYS A 237 23.22 -1.07 22.09
N MET A 238 23.83 -1.85 21.19
CA MET A 238 23.16 -2.81 20.32
C MET A 238 23.96 -4.11 20.38
N PRO A 239 23.47 -5.16 21.08
CA PRO A 239 24.22 -6.41 21.23
C PRO A 239 24.57 -7.05 19.88
N GLY A 240 25.84 -7.43 19.70
CA GLY A 240 26.33 -8.16 18.53
C GLY A 240 26.38 -9.67 18.75
N TYR A 241 26.60 -10.45 17.68
CA TYR A 241 26.72 -11.92 17.76
C TYR A 241 28.03 -12.38 18.40
N SER A 242 29.16 -11.77 18.00
CA SER A 242 30.52 -12.11 18.47
C SER A 242 31.28 -10.93 19.05
N THR A 243 30.78 -9.72 18.86
CA THR A 243 31.24 -8.47 19.47
C THR A 243 30.31 -8.10 20.61
N GLU A 244 30.81 -7.37 21.61
CA GLU A 244 29.95 -6.80 22.66
C GLU A 244 28.87 -5.90 22.05
N HIS A 245 29.21 -5.17 20.98
CA HIS A 245 28.29 -4.28 20.25
C HIS A 245 28.46 -4.34 18.73
N VAL A 246 27.37 -4.08 18.00
CA VAL A 246 27.34 -3.97 16.53
C VAL A 246 28.14 -2.74 16.07
N LYS A 247 28.95 -2.88 15.02
CA LYS A 247 29.72 -1.77 14.44
C LYS A 247 28.90 -0.98 13.43
N GLY A 248 29.18 0.31 13.26
CA GLY A 248 28.50 1.14 12.26
C GLY A 248 28.75 0.67 10.82
N ASP A 249 29.92 0.11 10.53
CA ASP A 249 30.22 -0.48 9.22
C ASP A 249 29.33 -1.69 8.91
N GLU A 250 28.98 -2.51 9.91
CA GLU A 250 28.04 -3.63 9.72
C GLU A 250 26.64 -3.11 9.39
N ILE A 251 26.20 -2.01 10.04
CA ILE A 251 24.92 -1.37 9.71
C ILE A 251 24.96 -0.80 8.29
N ARG A 252 26.02 -0.06 7.94
CA ARG A 252 26.16 0.56 6.60
C ARG A 252 26.17 -0.48 5.49
N GLU A 253 26.84 -1.62 5.68
CA GLU A 253 26.82 -2.74 4.73
C GLU A 253 25.40 -3.27 4.51
N VAL A 254 24.64 -3.48 5.60
CA VAL A 254 23.27 -3.98 5.54
C VAL A 254 22.34 -2.97 4.88
N VAL A 255 22.47 -1.69 5.23
CA VAL A 255 21.70 -0.57 4.66
C VAL A 255 21.94 -0.49 3.15
N GLU A 256 23.21 -0.49 2.72
CA GLU A 256 23.56 -0.43 1.30
C GLU A 256 22.94 -1.62 0.53
N ARG A 257 23.07 -2.84 1.06
CA ARG A 257 22.52 -4.04 0.43
C ARG A 257 21.00 -4.00 0.32
N ALA A 258 20.30 -3.53 1.36
CA ALA A 258 18.86 -3.39 1.37
C ALA A 258 18.39 -2.31 0.37
N HIS A 259 19.05 -1.16 0.35
CA HIS A 259 18.77 -0.08 -0.60
C HIS A 259 18.97 -0.51 -2.06
N GLN A 260 20.02 -1.29 -2.35
CA GLN A 260 20.24 -1.87 -3.69
C GLN A 260 19.09 -2.79 -4.13
N ALA A 261 18.39 -3.43 -3.18
CA ALA A 261 17.20 -4.24 -3.44
C ALA A 261 15.88 -3.43 -3.40
N GLY A 262 15.94 -2.12 -3.17
CA GLY A 262 14.76 -1.26 -3.04
C GLY A 262 14.00 -1.41 -1.72
N VAL A 263 14.65 -1.93 -0.67
CA VAL A 263 14.08 -2.14 0.67
C VAL A 263 14.42 -0.95 1.55
N GLN A 264 13.41 -0.38 2.23
CA GLN A 264 13.62 0.71 3.19
C GLN A 264 14.14 0.17 4.52
N VAL A 265 15.09 0.86 5.15
CA VAL A 265 15.74 0.39 6.39
C VAL A 265 15.46 1.32 7.55
N LEU A 266 14.92 0.77 8.63
CA LEU A 266 14.64 1.48 9.87
C LEU A 266 15.51 0.93 10.99
N MET A 267 15.93 1.81 11.90
CA MET A 267 16.50 1.37 13.17
C MET A 267 15.38 1.15 14.18
N SER A 268 15.29 -0.06 14.73
CA SER A 268 14.36 -0.38 15.81
C SER A 268 15.00 -0.09 17.16
N LEU A 269 14.30 0.66 18.00
CA LEU A 269 14.80 1.18 19.26
C LEU A 269 14.21 0.41 20.45
N ALA A 270 14.97 0.34 21.54
CA ALA A 270 14.60 -0.33 22.78
C ALA A 270 14.50 -1.86 22.65
N GLY A 271 13.31 -2.39 22.35
CA GLY A 271 12.94 -3.82 22.35
C GLY A 271 12.46 -4.33 23.70
N GLY A 272 11.87 -5.53 23.71
CA GLY A 272 11.29 -6.16 24.90
C GLY A 272 12.26 -6.48 26.04
N VAL A 273 13.57 -6.49 25.76
CA VAL A 273 14.62 -6.60 26.77
C VAL A 273 15.60 -5.43 26.63
N ILE A 274 15.60 -4.55 27.62
CA ILE A 274 16.52 -3.42 27.65
C ILE A 274 17.91 -3.89 28.11
N PRO A 275 18.95 -3.76 27.27
CA PRO A 275 20.31 -4.15 27.63
C PRO A 275 20.87 -3.27 28.76
N SER A 276 21.77 -3.82 29.58
CA SER A 276 22.34 -3.13 30.75
C SER A 276 23.19 -1.90 30.40
N CYS A 277 23.67 -1.79 29.17
CA CYS A 277 24.36 -0.60 28.66
C CYS A 277 23.41 0.56 28.37
N SER A 278 22.09 0.32 28.36
CA SER A 278 21.10 1.33 27.99
C SER A 278 21.00 2.42 29.05
N GLY A 279 20.84 3.66 28.59
CA GLY A 279 20.32 4.73 29.41
C GLY A 279 18.87 4.49 29.82
N ASP A 280 18.44 5.23 30.84
CA ASP A 280 17.08 5.20 31.34
C ASP A 280 16.13 5.92 30.37
N TRP A 281 15.38 5.13 29.58
CA TRP A 281 14.35 5.63 28.67
C TRP A 281 13.29 6.49 29.39
N HIS A 282 12.91 6.17 30.62
CA HIS A 282 11.95 6.97 31.37
C HIS A 282 12.46 8.39 31.62
N ARG A 283 13.74 8.54 31.97
CA ARG A 283 14.38 9.86 32.12
C ARG A 283 14.61 10.55 30.77
N LEU A 284 15.08 9.81 29.77
CA LEU A 284 15.45 10.39 28.47
C LEU A 284 14.26 10.97 27.70
N LEU A 285 13.05 10.44 27.90
CA LEU A 285 11.82 10.94 27.25
C LEU A 285 11.17 12.12 27.95
N GLN A 286 11.66 12.53 29.13
CA GLN A 286 11.14 13.69 29.86
C GLN A 286 11.34 14.99 29.08
N SER A 287 10.51 15.99 29.38
CA SER A 287 10.42 17.23 28.59
C SER A 287 11.75 17.98 28.46
N GLU A 288 12.61 17.87 29.47
CA GLU A 288 13.89 18.57 29.56
C GLU A 288 14.99 17.87 28.74
N ASN A 289 14.87 16.55 28.55
CA ASN A 289 15.87 15.71 27.86
C ASN A 289 15.46 15.39 26.41
N ARG A 290 14.16 15.32 26.15
CA ARG A 290 13.57 14.92 24.85
C ARG A 290 14.13 15.67 23.64
N PRO A 291 14.31 17.01 23.65
CA PRO A 291 14.85 17.71 22.48
C PRO A 291 16.25 17.23 22.09
N GLN A 292 17.09 16.93 23.08
CA GLN A 292 18.44 16.40 22.84
C GLN A 292 18.38 14.97 22.31
N LEU A 293 17.54 14.11 22.91
CA LEU A 293 17.36 12.74 22.44
C LEU A 293 16.87 12.70 20.98
N VAL A 294 15.86 13.51 20.65
CA VAL A 294 15.33 13.61 19.27
C VAL A 294 16.44 14.03 18.31
N SER A 295 17.21 15.08 18.65
CA SER A 295 18.35 15.51 17.82
C SER A 295 19.38 14.39 17.59
N LYS A 296 19.73 13.63 18.65
CA LYS A 296 20.65 12.48 18.55
C LYS A 296 20.11 11.35 17.67
N LEU A 297 18.81 11.10 17.71
CA LEU A 297 18.15 10.12 16.84
C LEU A 297 18.14 10.55 15.37
N ILE A 298 17.91 11.83 15.08
CA ILE A 298 18.00 12.36 13.71
C ILE A 298 19.44 12.27 13.18
N ASN A 299 20.44 12.54 14.03
CA ASN A 299 21.84 12.36 13.66
C ASN A 299 22.18 10.89 13.40
N LEU A 300 21.76 9.97 14.27
CA LEU A 300 21.92 8.52 14.08
C LEU A 300 21.39 8.08 12.71
N MET A 301 20.19 8.55 12.33
CA MET A 301 19.61 8.23 11.02
C MET A 301 20.42 8.77 9.86
N THR A 302 20.91 10.01 9.99
CA THR A 302 21.70 10.66 8.95
C THR A 302 23.05 9.94 8.78
N ASP A 303 23.73 9.64 9.88
CA ASP A 303 25.07 9.01 9.91
C ASP A 303 25.05 7.57 9.37
N LEU A 304 23.93 6.87 9.54
CA LEU A 304 23.75 5.48 9.10
C LEU A 304 22.89 5.35 7.82
N ASN A 305 22.52 6.47 7.19
CA ASN A 305 21.69 6.52 5.98
C ASN A 305 20.37 5.73 6.11
N LEU A 306 19.67 5.88 7.23
CA LEU A 306 18.42 5.16 7.52
C LEU A 306 17.20 5.87 6.92
N ASP A 307 16.18 5.10 6.57
CA ASP A 307 14.90 5.60 6.04
C ASP A 307 13.89 5.94 7.11
N GLY A 308 14.10 5.48 8.34
CA GLY A 308 13.19 5.76 9.45
C GLY A 308 13.61 5.19 10.80
N LEU A 309 12.72 5.36 11.76
CA LEU A 309 12.81 4.78 13.10
C LEU A 309 11.60 3.90 13.37
N ASP A 310 11.84 2.80 14.08
CA ASP A 310 10.82 1.93 14.64
C ASP A 310 10.91 1.98 16.17
N ILE A 311 9.82 2.35 16.83
CA ILE A 311 9.76 2.51 18.28
C ILE A 311 9.16 1.26 18.91
N ASP A 312 10.00 0.49 19.60
CA ASP A 312 9.62 -0.77 20.25
C ASP A 312 9.83 -0.68 21.78
N LEU A 313 9.11 0.25 22.42
CA LEU A 313 9.04 0.34 23.87
C LEU A 313 7.91 -0.56 24.36
N GLU A 314 8.23 -1.56 25.17
CA GLU A 314 7.29 -2.62 25.52
C GLU A 314 6.90 -2.68 27.01
N GLY A 315 5.73 -3.27 27.26
CA GLY A 315 5.27 -3.70 28.57
C GLY A 315 5.33 -2.64 29.68
N ILE A 316 5.95 -3.02 30.81
CA ILE A 316 5.99 -2.17 32.00
C ILE A 316 6.73 -0.86 31.72
N LEU A 317 7.79 -0.88 30.91
CA LEU A 317 8.54 0.33 30.56
C LEU A 317 7.66 1.31 29.78
N LEU A 318 6.97 0.83 28.74
CA LEU A 318 6.01 1.64 27.99
C LEU A 318 4.94 2.24 28.90
N THR A 319 4.31 1.40 29.73
CA THR A 319 3.26 1.84 30.66
C THR A 319 3.76 2.94 31.60
N GLN A 320 4.98 2.82 32.13
CA GLN A 320 5.55 3.85 33.00
C GLN A 320 5.78 5.17 32.26
N ILE A 321 6.34 5.11 31.05
CA ILE A 321 6.59 6.29 30.21
C ILE A 321 5.27 6.97 29.82
N ASP A 322 4.26 6.19 29.45
CA ASP A 322 2.94 6.70 29.09
C ASP A 322 2.21 7.34 30.27
N ASN A 323 2.17 6.66 31.43
CA ASN A 323 1.59 7.20 32.66
C ASN A 323 2.29 8.48 33.13
N ALA A 324 3.58 8.62 32.85
CA ALA A 324 4.33 9.85 33.10
C ALA A 324 4.07 10.97 32.07
N GLY A 325 3.24 10.71 31.04
CA GLY A 325 2.85 11.67 30.01
C GLY A 325 3.96 11.93 28.98
N ASN A 326 4.93 11.02 28.83
CA ASN A 326 6.13 11.27 28.03
C ASN A 326 6.17 10.55 26.68
N TYR A 327 5.35 9.50 26.47
CA TYR A 327 5.37 8.72 25.23
C TYR A 327 4.87 9.55 24.03
N THR A 328 3.61 9.99 24.04
CA THR A 328 3.01 10.72 22.91
C THR A 328 3.79 11.99 22.53
N PRO A 329 4.23 12.84 23.47
CA PRO A 329 5.04 14.00 23.11
C PRO A 329 6.41 13.65 22.50
N PHE A 330 6.99 12.50 22.85
CA PHE A 330 8.21 12.00 22.19
C PHE A 330 7.93 11.59 20.75
N ILE A 331 6.88 10.81 20.51
CA ILE A 331 6.47 10.40 19.15
C ILE A 331 6.14 11.63 18.28
N GLN A 332 5.41 12.61 18.82
CA GLN A 332 5.09 13.86 18.13
C GLN A 332 6.35 14.63 17.75
N ALA A 333 7.33 14.74 18.65
CA ALA A 333 8.58 15.44 18.39
C ALA A 333 9.43 14.75 17.31
N LEU A 334 9.47 13.41 17.30
CA LEU A 334 10.10 12.67 16.20
C LEU A 334 9.37 12.89 14.88
N SER A 335 8.04 12.75 14.87
CA SER A 335 7.23 12.91 13.65
C SER A 335 7.42 14.28 13.01
N ALA A 336 7.50 15.35 13.82
CA ALA A 336 7.73 16.71 13.35
C ALA A 336 9.08 16.90 12.65
N GLN A 337 10.10 16.10 12.99
CA GLN A 337 11.41 16.13 12.34
C GLN A 337 11.48 15.20 11.12
N LEU A 338 10.84 14.02 11.19
CA LEU A 338 10.97 12.97 10.19
C LEU A 338 10.09 13.19 8.95
N LYS A 339 8.81 13.54 9.15
CA LYS A 339 7.84 13.65 8.04
C LYS A 339 8.24 14.67 6.96
N PRO A 340 8.73 15.89 7.29
CA PRO A 340 9.18 16.85 6.28
C PRO A 340 10.36 16.36 5.43
N GLN A 341 11.12 15.39 5.94
CA GLN A 341 12.27 14.79 5.24
C GLN A 341 11.89 13.52 4.46
N GLY A 342 10.59 13.15 4.44
CA GLY A 342 10.13 11.91 3.83
C GLY A 342 10.62 10.65 4.56
N LYS A 343 11.03 10.78 5.83
CA LYS A 343 11.51 9.66 6.66
C LYS A 343 10.36 9.03 7.43
N LEU A 344 10.43 7.71 7.61
CA LEU A 344 9.41 6.91 8.26
C LEU A 344 9.52 6.95 9.79
N LEU A 345 8.37 6.97 10.45
CA LEU A 345 8.21 6.71 11.86
C LEU A 345 7.20 5.59 12.07
N THR A 346 7.63 4.51 12.69
CA THR A 346 6.84 3.30 12.91
C THR A 346 6.95 2.85 14.35
N SER A 347 6.15 1.86 14.75
CA SER A 347 6.21 1.28 16.09
C SER A 347 5.82 -0.18 16.06
N ALA A 348 6.40 -0.98 16.96
CA ALA A 348 5.86 -2.28 17.34
C ALA A 348 5.06 -2.17 18.63
N THR A 349 3.96 -2.92 18.72
CA THR A 349 3.07 -2.86 19.89
C THR A 349 2.38 -4.19 20.15
N ALA A 350 2.15 -4.50 21.44
CA ALA A 350 1.39 -5.66 21.88
C ALA A 350 -0.12 -5.36 21.93
N SER A 351 -0.94 -6.38 22.16
CA SER A 351 -2.42 -6.28 22.15
C SER A 351 -3.06 -6.61 23.50
N TYR A 352 -2.42 -6.21 24.61
CA TYR A 352 -2.92 -6.41 25.97
C TYR A 352 -2.90 -5.12 26.80
N GLU A 353 -3.70 -5.05 27.86
CA GLU A 353 -3.79 -3.88 28.73
C GLU A 353 -2.44 -3.56 29.39
N GLY A 354 -1.93 -2.34 29.21
CA GLY A 354 -0.58 -1.96 29.65
C GLY A 354 0.56 -2.38 28.70
N GLY A 355 0.26 -3.01 27.56
CA GLY A 355 1.24 -3.30 26.50
C GLY A 355 1.01 -2.50 25.21
N MET A 356 -0.08 -1.74 25.13
CA MET A 356 -0.52 -1.04 23.93
C MET A 356 -0.05 0.41 23.91
N ILE A 357 0.47 0.88 22.77
CA ILE A 357 0.81 2.29 22.57
C ILE A 357 -0.42 3.21 22.75
N PRO A 358 -0.26 4.45 23.23
CA PRO A 358 -1.38 5.36 23.49
C PRO A 358 -2.13 5.73 22.20
N ILE A 359 -3.45 5.84 22.26
CA ILE A 359 -4.29 6.16 21.08
C ILE A 359 -3.86 7.48 20.43
N ASP A 360 -3.56 8.50 21.24
CA ASP A 360 -3.15 9.83 20.76
C ASP A 360 -1.79 9.83 20.04
N SER A 361 -1.03 8.72 20.11
CA SER A 361 0.22 8.57 19.35
C SER A 361 0.01 8.05 17.92
N ILE A 362 -1.12 7.42 17.62
CA ILE A 362 -1.35 6.65 16.38
C ILE A 362 -1.21 7.51 15.12
N SER A 363 -1.70 8.75 15.13
CA SER A 363 -1.69 9.64 13.95
C SER A 363 -0.28 10.08 13.51
N TYR A 364 0.72 9.91 14.38
CA TYR A 364 2.09 10.30 14.08
C TYR A 364 2.86 9.22 13.33
N PHE A 365 2.42 7.96 13.41
CA PHE A 365 3.07 6.83 12.74
C PHE A 365 2.61 6.66 11.30
N ASP A 366 3.55 6.29 10.42
CA ASP A 366 3.27 5.89 9.04
C ASP A 366 2.59 4.51 9.00
N PHE A 367 3.02 3.60 9.86
CA PHE A 367 2.36 2.33 10.13
C PHE A 367 2.81 1.75 11.49
N VAL A 368 2.06 0.78 12.00
CA VAL A 368 2.27 0.13 13.29
C VAL A 368 2.26 -1.39 13.10
N ASN A 369 3.31 -2.03 13.60
CA ASN A 369 3.54 -3.47 13.59
C ASN A 369 2.85 -4.10 14.81
N ILE A 370 1.76 -4.83 14.60
CA ILE A 370 1.01 -5.50 15.66
C ILE A 370 1.66 -6.84 15.99
N MET A 371 2.22 -6.98 17.19
CA MET A 371 2.87 -8.21 17.66
C MET A 371 1.85 -9.24 18.13
N SER A 372 1.12 -9.82 17.17
CA SER A 372 0.06 -10.82 17.42
C SER A 372 0.62 -12.23 17.60
N TYR A 373 1.44 -12.38 18.62
CA TYR A 373 2.09 -13.62 19.04
C TYR A 373 2.43 -13.53 20.55
N ASP A 374 3.08 -14.56 21.08
CA ASP A 374 3.52 -14.63 22.48
C ASP A 374 2.42 -14.56 23.54
N ALA A 375 1.23 -15.10 23.22
CA ALA A 375 0.16 -15.30 24.20
C ALA A 375 0.63 -16.14 25.41
N ILE A 376 1.57 -17.05 25.17
CA ILE A 376 2.31 -17.78 26.20
C ILE A 376 3.77 -17.93 25.79
N GLY A 377 4.62 -18.25 26.76
CA GLY A 377 5.97 -18.71 26.54
C GLY A 377 6.44 -19.59 27.69
N PRO A 378 7.71 -20.03 27.67
CA PRO A 378 8.24 -20.93 28.69
C PRO A 378 8.25 -20.32 30.10
N SER A 379 8.25 -18.99 30.21
CA SER A 379 8.30 -18.25 31.48
C SER A 379 7.12 -17.29 31.72
N TRP A 380 6.11 -17.25 30.84
CA TRP A 380 4.91 -16.42 31.00
C TRP A 380 3.67 -17.07 30.40
N GLY A 381 2.50 -16.61 30.86
CA GLY A 381 1.22 -17.19 30.45
C GLY A 381 1.00 -18.59 31.02
N GLN A 382 -0.20 -19.12 30.79
CA GLN A 382 -0.56 -20.45 31.27
C GLN A 382 -0.35 -21.48 30.16
N ALA A 383 0.56 -22.44 30.38
CA ALA A 383 0.79 -23.55 29.47
C ALA A 383 -0.50 -24.37 29.21
N GLY A 384 -0.55 -25.04 28.06
CA GLY A 384 -1.70 -25.78 27.56
C GLY A 384 -2.53 -25.07 26.50
N ILE A 385 -2.02 -23.98 25.93
CA ILE A 385 -2.60 -23.30 24.77
C ILE A 385 -1.48 -23.01 23.74
N GLU A 386 -1.85 -22.51 22.57
CA GLU A 386 -0.90 -22.09 21.54
C GLU A 386 -0.40 -20.66 21.78
N HIS A 387 0.84 -20.35 21.39
CA HIS A 387 1.39 -19.00 21.59
C HIS A 387 0.88 -17.96 20.59
N SER A 388 0.34 -18.38 19.43
CA SER A 388 -0.02 -17.45 18.35
C SER A 388 -1.16 -17.97 17.46
N THR A 389 -2.38 -18.10 17.98
CA THR A 389 -3.50 -18.62 17.17
C THR A 389 -3.95 -17.65 16.07
N TYR A 390 -4.63 -18.16 15.04
CA TYR A 390 -5.35 -17.31 14.07
C TYR A 390 -6.45 -16.49 14.75
N GLN A 391 -7.14 -17.06 15.75
CA GLN A 391 -8.20 -16.36 16.48
C GLN A 391 -7.66 -15.14 17.25
N GLN A 392 -6.49 -15.26 17.87
CA GLN A 392 -5.79 -14.13 18.50
C GLN A 392 -5.52 -13.02 17.47
N ALA A 393 -5.01 -13.37 16.28
CA ALA A 393 -4.77 -12.39 15.23
C ALA A 393 -6.04 -11.67 14.76
N VAL A 394 -7.16 -12.38 14.64
CA VAL A 394 -8.45 -11.75 14.34
C VAL A 394 -8.84 -10.75 15.43
N GLN A 395 -8.71 -11.12 16.70
CA GLN A 395 -9.05 -10.25 17.84
C GLN A 395 -8.16 -9.01 17.88
N ASP A 396 -6.85 -9.18 17.72
CA ASP A 396 -5.87 -8.09 17.75
C ASP A 396 -6.08 -7.11 16.60
N VAL A 397 -6.34 -7.60 15.39
CA VAL A 397 -6.65 -6.74 14.24
C VAL A 397 -7.91 -5.91 14.53
N GLN A 398 -8.99 -6.52 15.04
CA GLN A 398 -10.21 -5.77 15.36
C GLN A 398 -10.02 -4.77 16.49
N LEU A 399 -9.26 -5.13 17.53
CA LEU A 399 -8.91 -4.24 18.62
C LEU A 399 -8.20 -2.98 18.09
N TRP A 400 -7.20 -3.15 17.24
CA TRP A 400 -6.40 -2.04 16.74
C TRP A 400 -7.15 -1.16 15.74
N LEU A 401 -8.02 -1.74 14.89
CA LEU A 401 -8.95 -0.97 14.08
C LEU A 401 -9.91 -0.14 14.94
N HIS A 402 -10.43 -0.72 16.04
CA HIS A 402 -11.31 -0.01 16.97
C HIS A 402 -10.60 1.12 17.72
N ARG A 403 -9.30 0.94 18.02
CA ARG A 403 -8.44 1.96 18.63
C ARG A 403 -8.04 3.08 17.67
N GLY A 404 -8.36 2.97 16.38
CA GLY A 404 -8.17 4.04 15.40
C GLY A 404 -7.03 3.81 14.41
N LEU A 405 -6.40 2.65 14.37
CA LEU A 405 -5.49 2.33 13.26
C LEU A 405 -6.29 2.20 11.96
N THR A 406 -5.84 2.90 10.94
CA THR A 406 -6.38 2.72 9.59
C THR A 406 -5.85 1.44 8.95
N LYS A 407 -6.54 0.95 7.91
CA LYS A 407 -6.06 -0.17 7.10
C LYS A 407 -4.65 0.10 6.56
N GLN A 408 -4.34 1.34 6.17
CA GLN A 408 -3.06 1.76 5.61
C GLN A 408 -1.92 1.75 6.63
N GLN A 409 -2.24 1.87 7.93
CA GLN A 409 -1.26 1.87 9.02
C GLN A 409 -1.10 0.50 9.69
N LEU A 410 -2.10 -0.39 9.63
CA LEU A 410 -2.02 -1.67 10.33
C LEU A 410 -1.10 -2.66 9.57
N VAL A 411 -0.10 -3.22 10.25
CA VAL A 411 0.76 -4.31 9.75
C VAL A 411 0.72 -5.46 10.75
N LEU A 412 0.36 -6.68 10.33
CA LEU A 412 0.18 -7.82 11.24
C LEU A 412 1.46 -8.65 11.39
N GLY A 413 1.89 -8.87 12.63
CA GLY A 413 3.05 -9.70 12.97
C GLY A 413 2.84 -11.20 12.77
N LEU A 414 3.88 -11.86 12.28
CA LEU A 414 3.98 -13.29 12.01
C LEU A 414 5.22 -13.86 12.74
N PRO A 415 5.05 -14.82 13.67
CA PRO A 415 6.18 -15.42 14.36
C PRO A 415 6.84 -16.51 13.49
N PHE A 416 8.12 -16.34 13.20
CA PHE A 416 8.95 -17.36 12.56
C PHE A 416 9.64 -18.27 13.60
N TYR A 417 8.99 -18.48 14.72
CA TYR A 417 9.48 -19.29 15.84
C TYR A 417 8.32 -19.94 16.59
N GLY A 418 8.68 -20.73 17.60
CA GLY A 418 7.73 -21.27 18.57
C GLY A 418 8.39 -21.61 19.89
N TYR A 419 7.58 -22.13 20.81
CA TYR A 419 7.99 -22.50 22.15
C TYR A 419 7.69 -23.96 22.46
N GLY A 420 8.63 -24.62 23.14
CA GLY A 420 8.47 -25.97 23.66
C GLY A 420 8.20 -25.97 25.17
N PHE A 421 7.39 -26.93 25.59
CA PHE A 421 6.97 -27.15 26.97
C PHE A 421 7.25 -28.59 27.39
N GLY A 422 7.42 -28.81 28.69
CA GLY A 422 7.74 -30.11 29.25
C GLY A 422 9.15 -30.56 28.87
N GLN A 423 9.28 -31.67 28.15
CA GLN A 423 10.59 -32.21 27.73
C GLN A 423 11.26 -31.47 26.55
N TYR A 424 10.53 -30.60 25.86
CA TYR A 424 11.06 -29.87 24.71
C TYR A 424 11.91 -28.66 25.12
N ARG A 425 12.77 -28.19 24.20
CA ARG A 425 13.55 -26.94 24.40
C ARG A 425 12.59 -25.75 24.51
N SER A 426 12.98 -24.75 25.28
CA SER A 426 12.20 -23.52 25.49
C SER A 426 11.80 -22.82 24.21
N ASP A 427 12.68 -22.76 23.21
CA ASP A 427 12.55 -21.93 22.02
C ASP A 427 12.95 -22.69 20.74
N TYR A 428 12.31 -22.37 19.62
CA TYR A 428 12.64 -22.94 18.32
C TYR A 428 12.50 -21.92 17.20
N ALA A 429 13.54 -21.76 16.40
CA ALA A 429 13.40 -21.20 15.05
C ALA A 429 12.67 -22.20 14.14
N ILE A 430 11.84 -21.73 13.21
CA ILE A 430 11.13 -22.64 12.29
C ILE A 430 12.11 -23.47 11.45
N LYS A 431 13.23 -22.89 10.98
CA LYS A 431 14.26 -23.64 10.25
C LYS A 431 14.83 -24.81 11.07
N ASP A 432 14.90 -24.68 12.40
CA ASP A 432 15.41 -25.72 13.29
C ASP A 432 14.36 -26.82 13.49
N LEU A 433 13.06 -26.46 13.57
CA LEU A 433 11.97 -27.45 13.59
C LEU A 433 11.97 -28.31 12.33
N VAL A 434 12.13 -27.68 11.16
CA VAL A 434 12.22 -28.40 9.87
C VAL A 434 13.45 -29.30 9.84
N ALA A 435 14.60 -28.84 10.35
CA ALA A 435 15.80 -29.65 10.41
C ALA A 435 15.68 -30.87 11.35
N LEU A 436 14.95 -30.72 12.46
CA LEU A 436 14.77 -31.78 13.46
C LEU A 436 13.67 -32.78 13.11
N TYR A 437 12.56 -32.31 12.55
CA TYR A 437 11.33 -33.09 12.41
C TYR A 437 10.85 -33.26 10.95
N GLY A 438 11.56 -32.67 9.99
CA GLY A 438 11.19 -32.70 8.57
C GLY A 438 10.20 -31.60 8.18
N SER A 439 9.99 -31.41 6.87
CA SER A 439 9.16 -30.33 6.31
C SER A 439 7.68 -30.44 6.64
N ASP A 440 7.19 -31.64 6.94
CA ASP A 440 5.77 -31.88 7.29
C ASP A 440 5.36 -31.14 8.58
N ILE A 441 6.34 -30.79 9.42
CA ILE A 441 6.13 -29.94 10.61
C ILE A 441 5.48 -28.61 10.24
N LEU A 442 5.70 -28.10 9.03
CA LEU A 442 5.11 -26.83 8.56
C LEU A 442 3.60 -26.91 8.30
N GLN A 443 2.99 -28.10 8.34
CA GLN A 443 1.55 -28.27 8.08
C GLN A 443 0.69 -28.24 9.35
N GLN A 444 1.29 -28.01 10.51
CA GLN A 444 0.60 -28.00 11.79
C GLN A 444 1.14 -26.86 12.67
N ASP A 445 0.36 -26.44 13.67
CA ASP A 445 0.75 -25.40 14.63
C ASP A 445 1.25 -25.97 15.96
N VAL A 446 0.96 -27.26 16.21
CA VAL A 446 1.29 -27.95 17.45
C VAL A 446 1.91 -29.30 17.15
N MET A 447 3.00 -29.61 17.82
CA MET A 447 3.57 -30.95 17.92
C MET A 447 3.45 -31.43 19.37
N GLY A 448 2.84 -32.59 19.61
CA GLY A 448 2.61 -33.12 20.96
C GLY A 448 1.19 -32.86 21.47
N ASN A 449 0.99 -32.95 22.79
CA ASN A 449 -0.33 -32.84 23.40
C ASN A 449 -0.53 -31.48 24.06
N LEU A 450 -1.55 -30.73 23.66
CA LEU A 450 -1.81 -29.40 24.18
C LEU A 450 -2.56 -29.48 25.53
N CYS A 451 -1.83 -29.41 26.66
CA CYS A 451 -2.43 -29.34 27.99
C CYS A 451 -1.47 -28.74 29.04
N ALA A 452 -2.01 -28.24 30.16
CA ALA A 452 -1.24 -27.73 31.28
C ALA A 452 -0.45 -28.87 31.95
N GLY A 453 0.81 -29.04 31.56
CA GLY A 453 1.71 -30.10 32.04
C GLY A 453 2.04 -31.19 31.00
N CYS A 454 1.52 -31.08 29.78
CA CYS A 454 1.89 -31.96 28.68
C CYS A 454 3.19 -31.50 27.99
N ASP A 455 3.82 -32.42 27.27
CA ASP A 455 4.90 -32.12 26.35
C ASP A 455 4.33 -31.68 25.00
N TYR A 456 4.64 -30.46 24.59
CA TYR A 456 4.30 -29.95 23.26
C TYR A 456 5.21 -28.82 22.79
N ILE A 457 5.23 -28.60 21.49
CA ILE A 457 5.79 -27.41 20.83
C ILE A 457 4.63 -26.69 20.15
N THR A 458 4.51 -25.37 20.33
CA THR A 458 3.55 -24.51 19.62
C THR A 458 4.29 -23.47 18.79
N TYR A 459 3.84 -23.28 17.55
CA TYR A 459 4.38 -22.36 16.54
C TYR A 459 3.26 -22.05 15.53
N ASN A 460 3.55 -21.30 14.47
CA ASN A 460 2.65 -21.23 13.31
C ASN A 460 3.25 -21.99 12.14
N GLY A 461 2.55 -23.03 11.70
CA GLY A 461 2.77 -23.67 10.41
C GLY A 461 2.35 -22.77 9.25
N LEU A 462 2.69 -23.20 8.04
CA LEU A 462 2.47 -22.45 6.82
C LEU A 462 1.00 -22.13 6.57
N VAL A 463 0.09 -23.05 6.88
CA VAL A 463 -1.36 -22.85 6.72
C VAL A 463 -1.84 -21.65 7.56
N THR A 464 -1.42 -21.57 8.82
CA THR A 464 -1.81 -20.47 9.70
C THR A 464 -1.10 -19.17 9.34
N LEU A 465 0.18 -19.21 8.95
CA LEU A 465 0.90 -18.03 8.46
C LEU A 465 0.26 -17.45 7.18
N GLN A 466 -0.18 -18.30 6.26
CA GLN A 466 -0.90 -17.88 5.06
C GLN A 466 -2.28 -17.29 5.38
N ALA A 467 -3.03 -17.92 6.30
CA ALA A 467 -4.33 -17.42 6.74
C ALA A 467 -4.21 -16.05 7.44
N LYS A 468 -3.18 -15.87 8.29
CA LYS A 468 -2.87 -14.57 8.90
C LYS A 468 -2.44 -13.53 7.85
N THR A 469 -1.69 -13.94 6.83
CA THR A 469 -1.31 -13.06 5.73
C THR A 469 -2.54 -12.57 4.96
N GLU A 470 -3.50 -13.45 4.67
CA GLU A 470 -4.80 -13.06 4.10
C GLU A 470 -5.57 -12.08 4.98
N LEU A 471 -5.64 -12.34 6.29
CA LEU A 471 -6.25 -11.44 7.26
C LEU A 471 -5.60 -10.05 7.23
N ALA A 472 -4.26 -10.01 7.20
CA ALA A 472 -3.47 -8.80 7.13
C ALA A 472 -3.72 -8.01 5.84
N LEU A 473 -3.85 -8.66 4.69
CA LEU A 473 -4.13 -7.98 3.40
C LEU A 473 -5.59 -7.54 3.26
N LYS A 474 -6.50 -8.19 3.99
CA LYS A 474 -7.91 -7.83 4.04
C LYS A 474 -8.13 -6.58 4.90
N HIS A 475 -7.52 -6.54 6.09
CA HIS A 475 -7.81 -5.53 7.12
C HIS A 475 -6.66 -4.55 7.41
N GLY A 476 -5.46 -4.83 6.92
CA GLY A 476 -4.29 -3.98 7.05
C GLY A 476 -3.58 -3.76 5.72
N SER A 477 -2.35 -3.31 5.83
CA SER A 477 -1.48 -2.90 4.74
C SER A 477 -0.33 -3.87 4.48
N GLY A 478 -0.23 -4.97 5.22
CA GLY A 478 0.87 -5.91 5.07
C GLY A 478 1.14 -6.73 6.31
N VAL A 479 2.25 -7.45 6.27
CA VAL A 479 2.73 -8.33 7.35
C VAL A 479 4.10 -7.88 7.86
N MET A 480 4.36 -8.21 9.11
CA MET A 480 5.65 -8.04 9.78
C MET A 480 6.15 -9.41 10.26
N ILE A 481 7.46 -9.65 10.19
CA ILE A 481 8.07 -10.94 10.50
C ILE A 481 9.05 -10.80 11.66
N TRP A 482 8.79 -11.54 12.73
CA TRP A 482 9.74 -11.74 13.82
C TRP A 482 10.22 -13.21 13.84
N GLU A 483 11.45 -13.52 13.47
CA GLU A 483 12.45 -12.65 12.83
C GLU A 483 13.14 -13.42 11.70
N LEU A 484 13.82 -12.70 10.79
CA LEU A 484 14.26 -13.22 9.51
C LEU A 484 15.28 -14.37 9.60
N SER A 485 16.13 -14.40 10.64
CA SER A 485 17.15 -15.43 10.84
C SER A 485 16.56 -16.79 11.25
N HIS A 486 15.28 -16.83 11.61
CA HIS A 486 14.58 -18.06 11.99
C HIS A 486 14.00 -18.84 10.80
N ASP A 487 14.07 -18.28 9.59
CA ASP A 487 13.74 -18.96 8.33
C ASP A 487 15.01 -19.30 7.52
N SER A 488 14.87 -20.14 6.50
CA SER A 488 15.95 -20.43 5.56
C SER A 488 15.39 -20.75 4.18
N SER A 489 15.88 -20.04 3.17
CA SER A 489 15.54 -20.28 1.76
C SER A 489 15.90 -21.68 1.25
N ARG A 490 16.75 -22.41 1.98
CA ARG A 490 17.16 -23.77 1.61
C ARG A 490 16.27 -24.86 2.19
N THR A 491 15.55 -24.58 3.28
CA THR A 491 14.78 -25.59 4.01
C THR A 491 13.31 -25.21 4.09
N SER A 492 12.97 -24.19 4.88
CA SER A 492 11.59 -23.79 5.17
C SER A 492 11.01 -22.83 4.12
N ASN A 493 11.81 -21.87 3.64
CA ASN A 493 11.48 -20.88 2.61
C ASN A 493 10.11 -20.19 2.80
N ILE A 494 9.79 -19.86 4.06
CA ILE A 494 8.49 -19.31 4.44
C ILE A 494 8.38 -17.86 3.99
N LEU A 495 9.46 -17.08 4.11
CA LEU A 495 9.51 -15.68 3.68
C LEU A 495 9.08 -15.53 2.21
N ALA A 496 9.64 -16.34 1.30
CA ALA A 496 9.28 -16.27 -0.11
C ALA A 496 7.81 -16.65 -0.35
N THR A 497 7.29 -17.62 0.41
CA THR A 497 5.89 -18.02 0.30
C THR A 497 4.96 -16.89 0.74
N ILE A 498 5.24 -16.25 1.87
CA ILE A 498 4.46 -15.11 2.37
C ILE A 498 4.59 -13.91 1.43
N ALA A 499 5.80 -13.56 1.00
CA ALA A 499 6.02 -12.46 0.07
C ALA A 499 5.33 -12.69 -1.29
N SER A 500 5.32 -13.92 -1.80
CA SER A 500 4.58 -14.27 -3.01
C SER A 500 3.07 -14.10 -2.82
N GLN A 501 2.52 -14.44 -1.65
CA GLN A 501 1.10 -14.24 -1.35
C GLN A 501 0.76 -12.76 -1.23
N VAL A 502 1.66 -11.96 -0.63
CA VAL A 502 1.53 -10.51 -0.52
C VAL A 502 1.60 -9.82 -1.88
N ALA A 503 2.50 -10.28 -2.76
CA ALA A 503 2.68 -9.76 -4.11
C ALA A 503 1.66 -10.31 -5.12
N ALA A 504 0.94 -11.39 -4.78
CA ALA A 504 -0.02 -12.00 -5.66
C ALA A 504 -1.09 -10.96 -6.07
N PRO A 505 -1.40 -10.83 -7.37
CA PRO A 505 -2.59 -10.11 -7.79
C PRO A 505 -3.74 -10.74 -7.03
N LYS A 506 -4.52 -9.92 -6.29
CA LYS A 506 -5.66 -10.41 -5.52
C LYS A 506 -6.58 -11.15 -6.48
N THR A 507 -6.48 -12.47 -6.47
CA THR A 507 -7.36 -13.37 -7.19
C THR A 507 -8.50 -13.60 -6.24
N LEU A 508 -9.61 -12.91 -6.50
CA LEU A 508 -10.85 -13.11 -5.78
C LEU A 508 -11.84 -13.87 -6.67
#